data_AF-A0A183D812-F1
#
_entry.id   AF-A0A183D812-F1
#
_cell.length_a   1.000
_cell.length_b   1.000
_cell.length_c   1.000
_cell.angle_alpha   90.00
_cell.angle_beta   90.00
_cell.angle_gamma   90.00
#
_symmetry.space_group_name_H-M   'P 1'
#
loop_
_entity.id
_entity.type
_entity.pdbx_description
1 polymer ?
#
loop_
_entity_poly.entity_id
_entity_poly.type
_entity_poly.pdbx_seq_one_letter_code
_entity_poly.pdbx_strand_id
1 'polypeptide(L)' 'MHMRVEYPPLCGRDHLAYRSYYFPVKSVIDGDLCEQYALMPSDKQKSVGEELGRKPMEVFFII' A
#
# COMPACT_ATOMS: atom_id res chain seq x y z
N MET A 1 -0.68 -5.40 4.08
CA MET A 1 -0.40 -6.04 2.76
C MET A 1 -1.19 -5.37 1.63
N HIS A 2 -2.28 -4.65 1.92
CA HIS A 2 -3.26 -4.14 0.95
C HIS A 2 -2.68 -3.38 -0.24
N MET A 3 -1.85 -2.35 -0.02
CA MET A 3 -1.31 -1.54 -1.13
C MET A 3 -0.57 -2.35 -2.19
N ARG A 4 0.17 -3.39 -1.79
CA ARG A 4 0.94 -4.24 -2.72
C ARG A 4 0.04 -5.07 -3.64
N VAL A 5 -1.19 -5.35 -3.22
CA VAL A 5 -2.17 -6.17 -3.93
C VAL A 5 -3.15 -5.29 -4.72
N GLU A 6 -3.68 -4.25 -4.06
CA GLU A 6 -4.71 -3.39 -4.59
C GLU A 6 -4.18 -2.31 -5.54
N TYR A 7 -2.89 -1.96 -5.42
CA TYR A 7 -2.22 -0.98 -6.27
C TYR A 7 -0.79 -1.46 -6.61
N PRO A 8 -0.67 -2.54 -7.41
CA PRO A 8 0.62 -3.14 -7.70
C PRO A 8 1.51 -2.24 -8.56
N PRO A 9 2.85 -2.42 -8.54
CA PRO A 9 3.76 -1.64 -9.37
C PRO A 9 3.43 -1.73 -10.86
N LEU A 10 3.40 -0.57 -11.54
CA LEU A 10 2.98 -0.43 -12.93
C LEU A 10 3.69 -1.37 -13.91
N CYS A 11 5.00 -1.60 -13.70
CA CYS A 11 5.81 -2.44 -14.58
C CYS A 11 5.75 -3.94 -14.24
N GLY A 12 4.74 -4.38 -13.47
CA GLY A 12 4.52 -5.80 -13.16
C GLY A 12 5.55 -6.43 -12.24
N ARG A 13 6.41 -5.63 -11.59
CA ARG A 13 7.34 -6.14 -10.58
C ARG A 13 6.59 -6.43 -9.28
N ASP A 14 6.98 -7.50 -8.60
CA ASP A 14 6.57 -7.69 -7.22
C ASP A 14 7.26 -6.66 -6.33
N HIS A 15 6.48 -5.94 -5.54
CA HIS A 15 6.97 -4.85 -4.70
C HIS A 15 7.95 -5.34 -3.63
N LEU A 16 7.68 -6.48 -3.00
CA LEU A 16 8.54 -7.00 -1.92
C LEU A 16 9.87 -7.50 -2.48
N ALA A 17 9.84 -8.16 -3.64
CA ALA A 17 11.04 -8.55 -4.38
C ALA A 17 11.85 -7.33 -4.82
N TYR A 18 11.20 -6.27 -5.30
CA TYR A 18 11.87 -5.02 -5.66
C TYR A 18 12.61 -4.38 -4.48
N ARG A 19 11.96 -4.26 -3.32
CA ARG A 19 12.62 -3.71 -2.12
C ARG A 19 13.64 -4.66 -1.50
N SER A 20 13.54 -5.96 -1.77
CA SER A 20 14.46 -6.99 -1.29
C SER A 20 15.48 -7.44 -2.35
N TYR A 21 15.89 -6.54 -3.26
CA TYR A 21 16.63 -6.91 -4.46
C TYR A 21 17.95 -7.66 -4.19
N TYR A 22 18.71 -7.21 -3.19
CA TYR A 22 19.96 -7.85 -2.78
C TYR A 22 19.84 -8.58 -1.44
N PHE A 23 19.08 -8.00 -0.50
CA PHE A 23 18.87 -8.55 0.84
C PHE A 23 17.39 -8.41 1.24
N PRO A 24 16.84 -9.32 2.04
CA PRO A 24 15.46 -9.21 2.52
C PRO A 24 15.21 -7.93 3.31
N VAL A 25 14.12 -7.22 3.00
CA VAL A 25 13.67 -6.09 3.83
C VAL A 25 13.31 -6.59 5.23
N LYS A 26 13.80 -5.88 6.25
CA LYS A 26 13.53 -6.20 7.66
C LYS A 26 13.15 -4.94 8.43
N SER A 27 11.97 -4.97 9.06
CA SER A 27 11.46 -3.90 9.93
C SER A 27 11.43 -2.49 9.29
N VAL A 28 11.21 -2.40 7.97
CA VAL A 28 11.03 -1.14 7.24
C VAL A 28 9.74 -1.21 6.44
N ILE A 29 8.96 -0.13 6.49
CA ILE A 29 7.74 0.07 5.70
C ILE A 29 8.04 1.09 4.60
N ASP A 30 7.45 0.86 3.43
CA ASP A 30 7.59 1.75 2.28
C ASP A 30 6.52 2.85 2.33
N GLY A 31 6.93 4.05 2.73
CA GLY A 31 6.04 5.22 2.82
C GLY A 31 5.52 5.66 1.45
N ASP A 32 6.38 5.66 0.42
CA ASP A 32 6.01 6.05 -0.94
C ASP A 32 4.89 5.16 -1.51
N LEU A 33 4.92 3.86 -1.16
CA LEU A 33 3.84 2.95 -1.52
C LEU A 33 2.56 3.25 -0.74
N CYS A 34 2.67 3.62 0.53
CA CYS A 34 1.53 3.96 1.38
C CYS A 34 0.84 5.26 0.94
N GLU A 35 1.59 6.30 0.58
CA GLU A 35 1.05 7.58 0.10
C GLU A 35 0.23 7.45 -1.20
N GLN A 36 0.52 6.43 -2.02
CA GLN A 36 -0.27 6.11 -3.22
C GLN A 36 -1.72 5.71 -2.92
N TYR A 37 -2.09 5.48 -1.65
CA TYR A 37 -3.48 5.23 -1.26
C TYR A 37 -4.43 6.32 -1.76
N ALA A 38 -3.96 7.59 -1.77
CA ALA A 38 -4.73 8.73 -2.26
C ALA A 38 -5.09 8.62 -3.76
N LEU A 39 -4.29 7.88 -4.53
CA LEU A 39 -4.45 7.68 -5.97
C LEU A 39 -5.30 6.45 -6.31
N MET A 40 -5.67 5.64 -5.32
CA MET A 40 -6.50 4.46 -5.54
C MET A 40 -7.96 4.81 -5.85
N PRO A 41 -8.69 3.96 -6.59
CA PRO A 41 -10.14 4.09 -6.75
C PRO A 41 -10.86 4.09 -5.39
N SER A 42 -11.94 4.88 -5.27
CA SER A 42 -12.68 5.05 -4.00
C SER A 42 -13.18 3.72 -3.41
N ASP A 43 -13.61 2.78 -4.25
CA ASP A 43 -14.10 1.48 -3.78
C ASP A 43 -12.98 0.63 -3.14
N LYS A 44 -11.76 0.74 -3.67
CA LYS A 44 -10.59 0.10 -3.07
C LYS A 44 -10.17 0.78 -1.78
N GLN A 45 -10.20 2.11 -1.73
CA GLN A 45 -9.96 2.86 -0.49
C GLN A 45 -10.94 2.44 0.63
N LYS A 46 -12.23 2.27 0.30
CA LYS A 46 -13.27 1.76 1.22
C LYS A 46 -12.95 0.36 1.72
N SER A 47 -12.69 -0.60 0.82
CA SER A 47 -12.33 -1.97 1.20
C SER A 47 -11.11 -2.01 2.13
N VAL A 48 -10.06 -1.26 1.83
CA VAL A 48 -8.87 -1.15 2.70
C VAL A 48 -9.23 -0.54 4.05
N GLY A 49 -10.05 0.51 4.07
CA GLY A 49 -10.51 1.14 5.32
C GLY A 49 -11.31 0.17 6.20
N GLU A 50 -12.26 -0.56 5.61
CA GLU A 50 -13.08 -1.56 6.30
C GLU A 50 -12.22 -2.66 6.93
N GLU A 51 -11.25 -3.20 6.18
CA GLU A 51 -10.32 -4.22 6.69
C GLU A 51 -9.42 -3.70 7.82
N LEU A 52 -9.08 -2.41 7.80
CA LEU A 52 -8.33 -1.73 8.87
C LEU A 52 -9.22 -1.24 10.02
N GLY A 53 -10.54 -1.39 9.92
CA GLY A 53 -11.51 -0.88 10.91
C GLY A 53 -11.53 0.64 11.02
N ARG A 54 -11.20 1.36 9.94
CA ARG A 54 -11.10 2.83 9.88
C ARG A 54 -11.88 3.40 8.71
N LYS A 55 -12.25 4.67 8.78
CA LYS A 55 -12.81 5.35 7.61
C LYS A 55 -11.69 5.63 6.58
N PRO A 56 -11.97 5.59 5.26
CA PRO A 56 -10.97 5.89 4.24
C PRO A 56 -10.24 7.21 4.45
N MET A 57 -10.96 8.23 4.92
CA MET A 57 -10.39 9.53 5.23
C MET A 57 -9.45 9.49 6.45
N GLU A 58 -9.75 8.69 7.47
CA GLU A 58 -8.86 8.50 8.62
C GLU A 58 -7.59 7.76 8.24
N VAL A 59 -7.69 6.80 7.30
CA VAL A 59 -6.52 6.13 6.72
C VAL A 59 -5.67 7.16 5.99
N PHE A 60 -6.25 7.95 5.09
CA PHE A 60 -5.52 9.01 4.37
C PHE A 60 -4.79 10.01 5.30
N PHE A 61 -5.32 10.31 6.49
CA PHE A 61 -4.68 11.24 7.43
C PHE A 61 -3.48 10.67 8.20
N ILE A 62 -3.31 9.34 8.26
CA ILE A 62 -2.25 8.69 9.07
C ILE A 62 -1.09 8.14 8.24
N ILE A 63 -1.20 8.18 6.92
CA ILE A 63 -0.16 7.83 5.95
C ILE A 63 0.44 9.11 5.41
#